data_AF-A0A644UCG7-F1
#
_entry.id   AF-A0A644UCG7-F1
#
_cell.length_a   1.000
_cell.length_b   1.000
_cell.length_c   1.000
_cell.angle_alpha   90.00
_cell.angle_beta   90.00
_cell.angle_gamma   90.00
#
_symmetry.space_group_name_H-M   'P 1'
#
loop_
_entity.id
_entity.type
_entity.pdbx_description
1 polymer ?
#
loop_
_entity_poly.entity_id
_entity_poly.type
_entity_poly.pdbx_seq_one_letter_code
_entity_poly.pdbx_strand_id
1 'polypeptide(L)'
;MKKNLLYKILIVLICLVLLPLQVAMATVLGNLRSGVNADRTRLVLNFDKMPKYSETVADKQLIITFDGKVKRSEKLQLKDNLVKSVILERFNNQSRLVVTFYKSVPKYSIFSLKSPNRFVLDLKKINYDKQVTKIADGLTYTYLREYVDSLPEEVYILEISPNSGYTLKPLLGQENYIQKGVLSQMASNAGAIAAINASYFDSDVWVVGNLMIDKKWVSAEDTPRTALIIDNNDRAQIITNTSYSGKVIRSDGISAPITGLNRMRLANDLIYYNDAYGSSTDTNIYGIEARIVNNRVTEISKTGNLALRPNTVVLSGNGTSAMFLQGLKLGAKVKIQQSFGRTEADYAKHVLGVGPLLVDNGVQSVQTASEEIADDISVGRSPRTAIGIRADGTIVILVVDGRSSSSSGMSLDELARYMIRLKVDRAMNFDGGGSSEMVVNGDVVNAPSDGDERPIRVGLGIFGR
;
A
#
# COMPACT_ATOMS: atom_id res chain seq x y z
N MET A 1 16.66 99.35 -39.62
CA MET A 1 17.58 100.38 -39.07
C MET A 1 17.60 100.30 -37.55
N LYS A 2 18.81 100.17 -36.97
CA LYS A 2 19.24 100.54 -35.59
C LYS A 2 18.57 99.79 -34.41
N LYS A 3 19.28 98.88 -33.72
CA LYS A 3 20.33 99.05 -32.67
C LYS A 3 19.75 99.24 -31.25
N ASN A 4 20.13 98.32 -30.34
CA ASN A 4 20.56 98.56 -28.94
C ASN A 4 19.50 99.10 -27.93
N LEU A 5 19.41 98.74 -26.63
CA LEU A 5 20.26 98.00 -25.68
C LEU A 5 19.52 97.93 -24.30
N LEU A 6 19.77 96.86 -23.55
CA LEU A 6 19.79 96.70 -22.07
C LEU A 6 18.51 96.56 -21.17
N TYR A 7 18.36 95.32 -20.67
CA TYR A 7 18.20 94.84 -19.28
C TYR A 7 17.00 95.26 -18.40
N LYS A 8 16.20 94.25 -18.00
CA LYS A 8 15.98 93.90 -16.58
C LYS A 8 15.46 92.45 -16.42
N ILE A 9 16.30 91.68 -15.74
CA ILE A 9 16.19 90.36 -15.10
C ILE A 9 14.78 90.00 -14.57
N LEU A 10 14.29 88.80 -14.91
CA LEU A 10 13.48 87.98 -14.00
C LEU A 10 13.77 86.49 -14.24
N ILE A 11 14.61 85.91 -13.36
CA ILE A 11 14.82 84.47 -13.23
C ILE A 11 13.70 83.96 -12.32
N VAL A 12 12.80 83.12 -12.83
CA VAL A 12 11.95 82.26 -11.99
C VAL A 12 12.62 80.88 -11.92
N LEU A 13 13.25 80.63 -10.78
CA LEU A 13 13.91 79.38 -10.42
C LEU A 13 12.84 78.34 -10.06
N ILE A 14 12.67 77.30 -10.88
CA ILE A 14 11.93 76.09 -10.49
C ILE A 14 12.89 75.25 -9.65
N CYS A 15 12.78 75.35 -8.32
CA CYS A 15 13.39 74.40 -7.40
C CYS A 15 12.65 73.06 -7.46
N LEU A 16 13.15 72.12 -8.26
CA LEU A 16 12.77 70.71 -8.19
C LEU A 16 13.49 70.08 -7.00
N VAL A 17 12.84 70.07 -5.85
CA VAL A 17 13.32 69.35 -4.66
C VAL A 17 13.13 67.84 -4.91
N LEU A 18 14.19 67.17 -5.35
CA LEU A 18 14.31 65.71 -5.30
C LEU A 18 14.47 65.28 -3.82
N LEU A 19 13.35 65.08 -3.14
CA LEU A 19 13.33 64.36 -1.86
C LEU A 19 13.60 62.87 -2.15
N PRO A 20 14.65 62.25 -1.57
CA PRO A 20 14.79 60.80 -1.65
C PRO A 20 13.62 60.16 -0.90
N LEU A 21 12.77 59.41 -1.60
CA LEU A 21 11.80 58.50 -1.01
C LEU A 21 12.58 57.44 -0.21
N GLN A 22 12.77 57.68 1.09
CA GLN A 22 13.23 56.65 2.01
C GLN A 22 12.11 55.62 2.15
N VAL A 23 12.19 54.53 1.39
CA VAL A 23 11.37 53.34 1.64
C VAL A 23 11.81 52.82 3.01
N ALA A 24 10.96 52.96 4.03
CA ALA A 24 11.23 52.40 5.35
C ALA A 24 11.58 50.91 5.19
N MET A 25 12.68 50.44 5.79
CA MET A 25 13.05 49.01 5.72
C MET A 25 12.13 48.19 6.63
N ALA A 26 11.89 46.92 6.29
CA ALA A 26 11.20 46.01 7.19
C ALA A 26 12.02 45.76 8.46
N THR A 27 11.36 45.66 9.60
CA THR A 27 11.98 45.39 10.90
C THR A 27 11.55 44.01 11.39
N VAL A 28 12.51 43.19 11.82
CA VAL A 28 12.21 41.92 12.49
C VAL A 28 11.52 42.19 13.83
N LEU A 29 10.38 41.54 14.05
CA LEU A 29 9.58 41.60 15.27
C LEU A 29 9.81 40.34 16.12
N GLY A 30 10.42 40.51 17.28
CA GLY A 30 10.68 39.42 18.23
C GLY A 30 11.91 38.59 17.87
N ASN A 31 12.02 37.40 18.48
CA ASN A 31 13.16 36.49 18.32
C ASN A 31 12.91 35.47 17.20
N LEU A 32 14.00 34.93 16.65
CA LEU A 32 13.97 33.77 15.77
C LEU A 32 13.42 32.54 16.52
N ARG A 33 12.46 31.84 15.93
CA ARG A 33 11.84 30.64 16.52
C ARG A 33 12.12 29.41 15.68
N SER A 34 12.21 28.24 16.32
CA SER A 34 12.31 26.95 15.64
C SER A 34 11.27 25.94 16.13
N GLY A 35 10.84 25.07 15.24
CA GLY A 35 10.22 23.78 15.56
C GLY A 35 11.03 22.66 14.93
N VAL A 36 11.48 21.70 15.74
CA VAL A 36 12.26 20.56 15.28
C VAL A 36 11.42 19.29 15.46
N ASN A 37 11.07 18.65 14.34
CA ASN A 37 10.33 17.40 14.33
C ASN A 37 11.15 16.33 13.59
N ALA A 38 10.60 15.12 13.45
CA ALA A 38 11.26 14.03 12.73
C ALA A 38 11.46 14.34 11.24
N ASP A 39 10.51 15.04 10.61
CA ASP A 39 10.43 15.27 9.16
C ASP A 39 11.00 16.60 8.68
N ARG A 40 11.03 17.60 9.57
CA ARG A 40 11.48 18.94 9.24
C ARG A 40 12.07 19.70 10.42
N THR A 41 12.88 20.69 10.06
CA THR A 41 13.28 21.80 10.93
C THR A 41 12.63 23.07 10.38
N ARG A 42 11.68 23.65 11.12
CA ARG A 42 11.02 24.90 10.74
C ARG A 42 11.67 26.06 11.46
N LEU A 43 12.06 27.09 10.74
CA LEU A 43 12.54 28.37 11.26
C LEU A 43 11.53 29.47 10.94
N VAL A 44 11.21 30.31 11.92
CA VAL A 44 10.18 31.37 11.80
C VAL A 44 10.71 32.70 12.29
N LEU A 45 10.60 33.73 11.45
CA LEU A 45 10.87 35.12 11.77
C LEU A 45 9.61 35.95 11.58
N ASN A 46 9.25 36.78 12.56
CA ASN A 46 8.17 37.75 12.33
C ASN A 46 8.76 39.08 11.85
N PHE A 47 8.00 39.80 11.05
CA PHE A 47 8.33 41.13 10.58
C PHE A 47 7.14 42.09 10.76
N ASP A 48 7.40 43.39 10.83
CA ASP A 48 6.36 44.42 10.78
C ASP A 48 5.67 44.43 9.40
N LYS A 49 6.47 44.28 8.35
CA LYS A 49 6.07 44.07 6.96
C LYS A 49 7.01 43.05 6.31
N MET A 50 6.54 42.33 5.29
CA MET A 50 7.39 41.35 4.62
C MET A 50 8.57 42.01 3.89
N PRO A 51 9.82 41.65 4.21
CA PRO A 51 10.98 42.11 3.45
C PRO A 51 11.06 41.40 2.11
N LYS A 52 11.74 42.01 1.14
CA LYS A 52 12.33 41.25 0.03
C LYS A 52 13.49 40.41 0.58
N TYR A 53 13.73 39.27 -0.03
CA TYR A 53 14.86 38.42 0.33
C TYR A 53 15.49 37.77 -0.89
N SER A 54 16.76 37.37 -0.74
CA SER A 54 17.48 36.53 -1.69
C SER A 54 18.07 35.32 -1.00
N GLU A 55 18.25 34.25 -1.77
CA GLU A 55 18.76 32.97 -1.29
C GLU A 55 20.15 32.74 -1.89
N THR A 56 21.05 32.18 -1.09
CA THR A 56 22.37 31.76 -1.56
C THR A 56 22.74 30.45 -0.88
N VAL A 57 23.08 29.44 -1.70
CA VAL A 57 23.61 28.17 -1.24
C VAL A 57 25.11 28.17 -1.47
N ALA A 58 25.88 27.93 -0.40
CA ALA A 58 27.34 27.83 -0.46
C ALA A 58 27.78 26.64 0.39
N ASP A 59 28.24 25.57 -0.27
CA ASP A 59 28.63 24.30 0.38
C ASP A 59 27.55 23.77 1.35
N LYS A 60 27.80 23.80 2.66
CA LYS A 60 26.89 23.35 3.72
C LYS A 60 26.08 24.48 4.33
N GLN A 61 25.92 25.61 3.64
CA GLN A 61 25.20 26.78 4.15
C GLN A 61 24.06 27.21 3.23
N LEU A 62 22.89 27.45 3.83
CA LEU A 62 21.79 28.21 3.23
C LEU A 62 21.77 29.59 3.88
N ILE A 63 21.95 30.63 3.06
CA ILE A 63 21.99 32.02 3.48
C ILE A 63 20.76 32.73 2.90
N ILE A 64 19.89 33.22 3.77
CA ILE A 64 18.76 34.09 3.40
C ILE A 64 19.10 35.51 3.76
N THR A 65 19.25 36.39 2.76
CA THR A 65 19.51 37.81 2.97
C THR A 65 18.21 38.59 2.85
N PHE A 66 17.85 39.35 3.89
CA PHE A 66 16.64 40.15 3.95
C PHE A 66 16.95 41.64 3.76
N ASP A 67 16.12 42.31 2.97
CA ASP A 67 16.04 43.79 2.89
C ASP A 67 15.30 44.36 4.11
N GLY A 68 15.81 44.03 5.30
CA GLY A 68 15.28 44.46 6.58
C GLY A 68 16.36 44.45 7.64
N LYS A 69 16.18 45.23 8.71
CA LYS A 69 17.16 45.34 9.81
C LYS A 69 16.74 44.46 11.00
N VAL A 70 17.63 43.56 11.42
CA VAL A 70 17.52 42.85 12.70
C VAL A 70 18.06 43.70 13.84
N LYS A 71 17.31 43.74 14.95
CA LYS A 71 17.67 44.55 16.12
C LYS A 71 18.95 44.07 16.80
N ARG A 72 19.26 42.78 16.76
CA ARG A 72 20.49 42.18 17.28
C ARG A 72 20.81 40.90 16.51
N SER A 73 22.09 40.55 16.46
CA SER A 73 22.46 39.20 16.04
C SER A 73 22.00 38.19 17.08
N GLU A 74 21.51 37.05 16.66
CA GLU A 74 20.97 35.98 17.48
C GLU A 74 21.48 34.63 16.96
N LYS A 75 22.05 33.81 17.85
CA LYS A 75 22.38 32.41 17.54
C LYS A 75 21.31 31.52 18.18
N LEU A 76 20.63 30.74 17.37
CA LEU A 76 19.63 29.80 17.83
C LEU A 76 20.28 28.46 18.15
N GLN A 77 20.14 28.00 19.39
CA GLN A 77 20.49 26.64 19.78
C GLN A 77 19.31 25.72 19.48
N LEU A 78 19.57 24.64 18.75
CA LEU A 78 18.57 23.66 18.35
C LEU A 78 19.21 22.27 18.36
N LYS A 79 18.49 21.30 18.92
CA LYS A 79 18.91 19.89 18.91
C LYS A 79 18.36 19.25 17.64
N ASP A 80 19.20 19.16 16.62
CA ASP A 80 18.81 18.68 15.30
C ASP A 80 19.96 17.89 14.65
N ASN A 81 19.61 16.84 13.90
CA ASN A 81 20.55 15.97 13.21
C ASN A 81 20.93 16.46 11.80
N LEU A 82 20.15 17.37 11.24
CA LEU A 82 20.37 18.00 9.94
C LEU A 82 21.12 19.33 10.09
N VAL A 83 20.65 20.17 11.01
CA VAL A 83 21.12 21.55 11.17
C VAL A 83 22.21 21.63 12.25
N LYS A 84 23.40 22.08 11.86
CA LYS A 84 24.55 22.28 12.75
C LYS A 84 24.46 23.59 13.53
N SER A 85 24.03 24.67 12.89
CA SER A 85 23.83 25.97 13.56
C SER A 85 22.93 26.90 12.77
N VAL A 86 22.20 27.76 13.48
CA VAL A 86 21.40 28.83 12.87
C VAL A 86 21.79 30.16 13.49
N ILE A 87 22.19 31.10 12.65
CA ILE A 87 22.63 32.44 13.06
C ILE A 87 21.82 33.46 12.27
N LEU A 88 21.15 34.35 12.98
CA LEU A 88 20.58 35.57 12.44
C LEU A 88 21.55 36.71 12.74
N GLU A 89 22.08 37.38 11.73
CA GLU A 89 23.09 38.42 11.91
C GLU A 89 22.80 39.68 11.11
N ARG A 90 23.37 40.80 11.57
CA ARG A 90 23.41 42.04 10.79
C ARG A 90 24.45 41.91 9.68
N PHE A 91 24.09 42.37 8.48
CA PHE A 91 25.01 42.41 7.35
C PHE A 91 24.83 43.72 6.59
N ASN A 92 25.73 44.68 6.82
CA ASN A 92 25.61 46.05 6.30
C ASN A 92 24.24 46.68 6.64
N ASN A 93 23.46 47.08 5.64
CA ASN A 93 22.09 47.60 5.78
C ASN A 93 21.00 46.52 5.68
N GLN A 94 21.39 45.24 5.63
CA GLN A 94 20.54 44.06 5.51
C GLN A 94 20.69 43.15 6.74
N SER A 95 19.95 42.04 6.73
CA SER A 95 20.09 40.96 7.71
C SER A 95 20.30 39.63 7.01
N ARG A 96 21.04 38.71 7.63
CA ARG A 96 21.26 37.36 7.11
C ARG A 96 20.79 36.31 8.11
N LEU A 97 19.98 35.37 7.64
CA LEU A 97 19.77 34.09 8.31
C LEU A 97 20.69 33.07 7.67
N VAL A 98 21.74 32.69 8.40
CA VAL A 98 22.72 31.68 7.99
C VAL A 98 22.38 30.37 8.69
N VAL A 99 21.99 29.38 7.91
CA VAL A 99 21.76 28.01 8.37
C VAL A 99 22.91 27.14 7.90
N THR A 100 23.68 26.58 8.82
CA THR A 100 24.77 25.64 8.52
C THR A 100 24.32 24.22 8.81
N PHE A 101 24.64 23.30 7.92
CA PHE A 101 24.26 21.88 7.99
C PHE A 101 25.48 21.00 8.31
N TYR A 102 25.24 19.81 8.87
CA TYR A 102 26.32 18.81 9.06
C TYR A 102 26.80 18.24 7.71
N LYS A 103 25.85 18.07 6.78
CA LYS A 103 26.05 17.61 5.39
C LYS A 103 25.68 18.74 4.40
N SER A 104 25.34 18.42 3.16
CA SER A 104 24.85 19.38 2.16
C SER A 104 23.52 20.02 2.56
N VAL A 105 23.19 21.17 1.95
CA VAL A 105 21.89 21.83 2.15
C VAL A 105 20.74 20.88 1.72
N PRO A 106 19.73 20.63 2.58
CA PRO A 106 18.59 19.79 2.27
C PRO A 106 17.63 20.47 1.29
N LYS A 107 16.63 19.73 0.76
CA LYS A 107 15.45 20.38 0.18
C LYS A 107 14.78 21.28 1.23
N TYR A 108 14.35 22.46 0.80
CA TYR A 108 13.68 23.42 1.67
C TYR A 108 12.54 24.15 0.96
N SER A 109 11.64 24.75 1.73
CA SER A 109 10.62 25.65 1.21
C SER A 109 10.54 26.93 2.04
N ILE A 110 10.30 28.04 1.35
CA ILE A 110 10.14 29.36 1.96
C ILE A 110 8.77 29.91 1.61
N PHE A 111 8.04 30.40 2.62
CA PHE A 111 6.74 31.01 2.43
C PHE A 111 6.42 32.03 3.53
N SER A 112 5.38 32.83 3.31
CA SER A 112 4.93 33.86 4.25
C SER A 112 3.56 33.53 4.84
N LEU A 113 3.38 33.76 6.14
CA LEU A 113 2.05 33.79 6.77
C LEU A 113 1.66 35.23 7.13
N LYS A 114 0.36 35.54 7.08
CA LYS A 114 -0.19 36.83 7.54
C LYS A 114 -0.70 36.72 8.98
N SER A 115 -0.93 37.88 9.60
CA SER A 115 -1.52 38.03 10.95
C SER A 115 -0.85 37.18 12.06
N PRO A 116 0.39 37.50 12.51
CA PRO A 116 1.30 38.53 12.03
C PRO A 116 2.10 38.07 10.79
N ASN A 117 2.78 39.01 10.11
CA ASN A 117 3.69 38.73 9.00
C ASN A 117 4.83 37.82 9.50
N ARG A 118 4.84 36.55 9.06
CA ARG A 118 5.90 35.57 9.37
C ARG A 118 6.59 35.03 8.12
N PHE A 119 7.89 35.19 8.04
CA PHE A 119 8.73 34.40 7.14
C PHE A 119 8.91 33.01 7.75
N VAL A 120 8.70 31.97 6.95
CA VAL A 120 8.84 30.57 7.36
C VAL A 120 9.79 29.87 6.41
N LEU A 121 10.81 29.22 6.97
CA LEU A 121 11.75 28.34 6.25
C LEU A 121 11.58 26.92 6.81
N ASP A 122 11.09 26.01 5.97
CA ASP A 122 11.02 24.58 6.28
C ASP A 122 12.19 23.85 5.65
N LEU A 123 13.04 23.24 6.48
CA LEU A 123 14.17 22.40 6.07
C LEU A 123 13.73 20.93 6.17
N LYS A 124 13.74 20.19 5.07
CA LYS A 124 13.29 18.79 5.05
C LYS A 124 14.40 17.85 5.52
N LYS A 125 14.09 16.93 6.43
CA LYS A 125 15.07 15.98 7.01
C LYS A 125 15.27 14.72 6.20
N ILE A 126 14.30 14.35 5.36
CA ILE A 126 14.46 13.32 4.32
C ILE A 126 14.20 13.99 2.97
N ASN A 127 15.02 13.62 1.98
CA ASN A 127 14.75 13.97 0.60
C ASN A 127 13.55 13.14 0.14
N TYR A 128 12.48 13.81 -0.28
CA TYR A 128 11.46 13.14 -1.08
C TYR A 128 12.13 12.61 -2.34
N ASP A 129 12.31 11.30 -2.39
CA ASP A 129 12.90 10.58 -3.50
C ASP A 129 11.77 9.83 -4.17
N LYS A 130 11.48 10.19 -5.42
CA LYS A 130 10.50 9.53 -6.25
C LYS A 130 11.20 9.04 -7.50
N GLN A 131 11.17 7.74 -7.73
CA GLN A 131 11.67 7.11 -8.95
C GLN A 131 10.49 6.45 -9.63
N VAL A 132 10.30 6.76 -10.91
CA VAL A 132 9.23 6.19 -11.72
C VAL A 132 9.88 5.47 -12.88
N THR A 133 9.61 4.18 -12.97
CA THR A 133 10.12 3.28 -14.01
C THR A 133 8.95 2.77 -14.82
N LYS A 134 8.92 3.08 -16.11
CA LYS A 134 8.00 2.43 -17.05
C LYS A 134 8.53 1.02 -17.31
N ILE A 135 7.84 0.01 -16.81
CA ILE A 135 8.20 -1.40 -17.07
C ILE A 135 7.85 -1.73 -18.51
N ALA A 136 6.63 -1.36 -18.92
CA ALA A 136 6.11 -1.54 -20.26
C ALA A 136 4.93 -0.59 -20.51
N ASP A 137 4.36 -0.61 -21.72
CA ASP A 137 3.20 0.22 -22.05
C ASP A 137 2.00 -0.14 -21.17
N GLY A 138 1.57 0.80 -20.32
CA GLY A 138 0.46 0.59 -19.40
C GLY A 138 0.83 -0.13 -18.09
N LEU A 139 2.11 -0.40 -17.83
CA LEU A 139 2.61 -0.91 -16.56
C LEU A 139 3.77 -0.05 -16.03
N THR A 140 3.54 0.62 -14.90
CA THR A 140 4.52 1.51 -14.28
C THR A 140 4.83 1.08 -12.86
N TYR A 141 6.10 1.11 -12.50
CA TYR A 141 6.58 0.95 -11.13
C TYR A 141 7.05 2.30 -10.58
N THR A 142 6.72 2.58 -9.33
CA THR A 142 7.15 3.78 -8.62
C THR A 142 7.71 3.41 -7.25
N TYR A 143 8.92 3.86 -6.95
CA TYR A 143 9.47 3.92 -5.60
C TYR A 143 9.35 5.34 -5.05
N LEU A 144 8.94 5.44 -3.79
CA LEU A 144 8.76 6.68 -3.06
C LEU A 144 9.38 6.54 -1.66
N ARG A 145 10.22 7.50 -1.29
CA ARG A 145 10.59 7.74 0.09
C ARG A 145 10.02 9.06 0.55
N GLU A 146 9.17 9.02 1.57
CA GLU A 146 8.43 10.20 2.03
C GLU A 146 8.12 10.17 3.52
N TYR A 147 7.34 11.15 3.98
CA TYR A 147 6.78 11.15 5.33
C TYR A 147 5.26 11.06 5.26
N VAL A 148 4.70 10.10 5.99
CA VAL A 148 3.26 9.95 6.21
C VAL A 148 2.99 10.14 7.70
N ASP A 149 2.20 11.16 8.02
CA ASP A 149 1.91 11.59 9.40
C ASP A 149 3.17 11.77 10.27
N SER A 150 4.19 12.42 9.69
CA SER A 150 5.49 12.73 10.33
C SER A 150 6.42 11.54 10.58
N LEU A 151 6.08 10.35 10.07
CA LEU A 151 6.94 9.17 10.12
C LEU A 151 7.44 8.79 8.72
N PRO A 152 8.72 8.35 8.60
CA PRO A 152 9.32 8.06 7.31
C PRO A 152 8.74 6.76 6.75
N GLU A 153 8.44 6.75 5.46
CA GLU A 153 7.88 5.60 4.75
C GLU A 153 8.61 5.36 3.43
N GLU A 154 8.85 4.09 3.13
CA GLU A 154 9.28 3.59 1.82
C GLU A 154 8.11 2.84 1.18
N VAL A 155 7.68 3.34 0.02
CA VAL A 155 6.45 2.94 -0.66
C VAL A 155 6.76 2.53 -2.09
N TYR A 156 6.21 1.40 -2.50
CA TYR A 156 6.43 0.73 -3.78
C TYR A 156 5.08 0.55 -4.45
N ILE A 157 4.91 1.08 -5.65
CA ILE A 157 3.62 1.13 -6.33
C ILE A 157 3.74 0.56 -7.73
N LEU A 158 2.84 -0.37 -8.07
CA LEU A 158 2.60 -0.79 -9.45
C LEU A 158 1.26 -0.22 -9.92
N GLU A 159 1.27 0.47 -11.05
CA GLU A 159 0.08 0.99 -11.71
C GLU A 159 -0.13 0.26 -13.04
N ILE A 160 -1.31 -0.34 -13.20
CA ILE A 160 -1.73 -1.04 -14.42
C ILE A 160 -2.84 -0.22 -15.05
N SER A 161 -2.56 0.38 -16.20
CA SER A 161 -3.55 1.18 -16.93
C SER A 161 -4.73 0.32 -17.38
N PRO A 162 -5.95 0.87 -17.47
CA PRO A 162 -7.07 0.14 -18.03
C PRO A 162 -6.77 -0.29 -19.46
N ASN A 163 -7.18 -1.51 -19.84
CA ASN A 163 -7.00 -2.08 -21.18
C ASN A 163 -5.53 -2.24 -21.64
N SER A 164 -4.56 -2.23 -20.72
CA SER A 164 -3.11 -2.31 -20.98
C SER A 164 -2.56 -3.68 -21.41
N GLY A 165 -3.43 -4.63 -21.77
CA GLY A 165 -2.98 -5.98 -22.12
C GLY A 165 -2.39 -6.77 -20.95
N TYR A 166 -2.64 -6.37 -19.70
CA TYR A 166 -2.24 -7.13 -18.51
C TYR A 166 -3.45 -7.76 -17.80
N THR A 167 -3.21 -8.86 -17.08
CA THR A 167 -4.16 -9.51 -16.18
C THR A 167 -3.50 -9.87 -14.85
N LEU A 168 -4.34 -10.16 -13.86
CA LEU A 168 -3.94 -10.59 -12.52
C LEU A 168 -4.33 -12.05 -12.31
N LYS A 169 -3.43 -12.84 -11.74
CA LYS A 169 -3.71 -14.23 -11.37
C LYS A 169 -3.08 -14.58 -10.02
N PRO A 170 -3.85 -15.19 -9.08
CA PRO A 170 -3.27 -15.68 -7.84
C PRO A 170 -2.25 -16.80 -8.12
N LEU A 171 -1.17 -16.81 -7.34
CA LEU A 171 -0.08 -17.78 -7.41
C LEU A 171 -0.09 -18.63 -6.15
N LEU A 172 0.11 -19.93 -6.29
CA LEU A 172 0.29 -20.82 -5.15
C LEU A 172 1.77 -20.87 -4.75
N GLY A 173 2.03 -21.03 -3.44
CA GLY A 173 3.38 -20.97 -2.88
C GLY A 173 4.32 -22.02 -3.46
N GLN A 174 3.80 -23.17 -3.86
CA GLN A 174 4.48 -24.10 -4.75
C GLN A 174 3.67 -24.26 -6.02
N GLU A 175 4.33 -24.62 -7.13
CA GLU A 175 3.81 -24.59 -8.51
C GLU A 175 2.30 -24.93 -8.63
N ASN A 176 1.87 -26.01 -8.00
CA ASN A 176 0.46 -26.43 -7.98
C ASN A 176 -0.14 -26.57 -6.57
N TYR A 177 0.60 -26.24 -5.50
CA TYR A 177 0.17 -26.54 -4.14
C TYR A 177 0.18 -25.33 -3.21
N ILE A 178 -0.77 -25.31 -2.27
CA ILE A 178 -0.89 -24.26 -1.25
C ILE A 178 0.22 -24.30 -0.18
N GLN A 179 1.22 -25.17 -0.30
CA GLN A 179 2.42 -25.14 0.54
C GLN A 179 3.15 -23.81 0.40
N LYS A 180 3.93 -23.46 1.41
CA LYS A 180 4.69 -22.21 1.42
C LYS A 180 5.81 -22.23 0.36
N GLY A 181 6.06 -21.07 -0.24
CA GLY A 181 7.24 -20.80 -1.05
C GLY A 181 7.54 -19.30 -1.06
N VAL A 182 8.70 -18.95 -1.62
CA VAL A 182 9.19 -17.57 -1.70
C VAL A 182 8.64 -16.89 -2.96
N LEU A 183 8.24 -15.63 -2.85
CA LEU A 183 7.45 -14.93 -3.87
C LEU A 183 8.24 -14.75 -5.17
N SER A 184 9.55 -14.47 -5.09
CA SER A 184 10.43 -14.37 -6.26
C SER A 184 10.42 -15.65 -7.10
N GLN A 185 10.49 -16.81 -6.44
CA GLN A 185 10.44 -18.12 -7.12
C GLN A 185 9.03 -18.42 -7.66
N MET A 186 7.98 -18.07 -6.91
CA MET A 186 6.59 -18.21 -7.36
C MET A 186 6.35 -17.41 -8.65
N ALA A 187 6.80 -16.15 -8.67
CA ALA A 187 6.69 -15.26 -9.83
C ALA A 187 7.48 -15.79 -11.02
N SER A 188 8.74 -16.20 -10.80
CA SER A 188 9.62 -16.76 -11.82
C SER A 188 9.05 -18.04 -12.44
N ASN A 189 8.62 -18.99 -11.62
CA ASN A 189 8.02 -20.26 -12.09
C ASN A 189 6.75 -20.03 -12.91
N ALA A 190 5.94 -19.07 -12.52
CA ALA A 190 4.70 -18.75 -13.24
C ALA A 190 4.94 -17.91 -14.50
N GLY A 191 6.10 -17.27 -14.65
CA GLY A 191 6.37 -16.30 -15.72
C GLY A 191 5.68 -14.95 -15.50
N ALA A 192 5.49 -14.54 -14.24
CA ALA A 192 4.91 -13.24 -13.91
C ALA A 192 5.91 -12.11 -14.14
N ILE A 193 5.45 -10.98 -14.68
CA ILE A 193 6.27 -9.77 -14.91
C ILE A 193 6.58 -9.09 -13.56
N ALA A 194 5.59 -9.09 -12.68
CA ALA A 194 5.69 -8.61 -11.32
C ALA A 194 4.73 -9.39 -10.43
N ALA A 195 4.99 -9.43 -9.13
CA ALA A 195 4.12 -10.10 -8.18
C ALA A 195 4.17 -9.42 -6.80
N ILE A 196 3.12 -9.63 -6.01
CA ILE A 196 3.07 -9.26 -4.59
C ILE A 196 2.56 -10.45 -3.76
N ASN A 197 2.80 -10.41 -2.45
CA ASN A 197 2.12 -11.32 -1.52
C ASN A 197 0.60 -11.04 -1.49
N ALA A 198 -0.21 -12.02 -1.04
CA ALA A 198 -1.67 -11.86 -1.05
C ALA A 198 -2.40 -12.32 0.22
N SER A 199 -2.67 -13.62 0.37
CA SER A 199 -3.58 -14.12 1.42
C SER A 199 -2.91 -14.27 2.78
N TYR A 200 -3.70 -14.11 3.85
CA TYR A 200 -3.33 -14.57 5.18
C TYR A 200 -3.18 -16.09 5.20
N PHE A 201 -2.40 -16.60 6.16
CA PHE A 201 -2.19 -18.03 6.36
C PHE A 201 -1.82 -18.31 7.81
N ASP A 202 -2.03 -19.55 8.26
CA ASP A 202 -1.62 -19.99 9.59
C ASP A 202 -0.33 -20.84 9.54
N SER A 203 0.05 -21.40 10.68
CA SER A 203 1.19 -22.31 10.79
C SER A 203 0.99 -23.63 10.06
N ASP A 204 -0.26 -24.10 9.93
CA ASP A 204 -0.66 -25.33 9.27
C ASP A 204 -0.90 -25.08 7.77
N VAL A 205 -1.26 -26.13 7.02
CA VAL A 205 -1.57 -26.03 5.58
C VAL A 205 -2.95 -25.42 5.35
N TRP A 206 -3.08 -24.13 5.68
CA TRP A 206 -4.33 -23.37 5.57
C TRP A 206 -4.08 -22.00 4.95
N VAL A 207 -4.88 -21.68 3.93
CA VAL A 207 -5.02 -20.32 3.41
C VAL A 207 -6.24 -19.73 4.10
N VAL A 208 -6.05 -18.66 4.86
CA VAL A 208 -7.13 -17.99 5.59
C VAL A 208 -7.80 -17.03 4.61
N GLY A 209 -9.03 -17.37 4.22
CA GLY A 209 -9.83 -16.60 3.27
C GLY A 209 -10.31 -17.42 2.08
N ASN A 210 -11.10 -16.77 1.22
CA ASN A 210 -11.73 -17.38 0.07
C ASN A 210 -10.79 -17.35 -1.15
N LEU A 211 -10.48 -18.50 -1.75
CA LEU A 211 -9.59 -18.58 -2.92
C LEU A 211 -10.18 -19.46 -4.03
N MET A 212 -10.29 -18.90 -5.21
CA MET A 212 -10.58 -19.61 -6.46
C MET A 212 -9.56 -19.20 -7.52
N ILE A 213 -8.96 -20.18 -8.19
CA ILE A 213 -7.99 -19.96 -9.26
C ILE A 213 -8.44 -20.74 -10.49
N ASP A 214 -8.64 -20.07 -11.62
CA ASP A 214 -9.09 -20.71 -12.87
C ASP A 214 -10.35 -21.57 -12.65
N LYS A 215 -11.32 -21.02 -11.90
CA LYS A 215 -12.56 -21.69 -11.47
C LYS A 215 -12.40 -22.93 -10.58
N LYS A 216 -11.17 -23.25 -10.16
CA LYS A 216 -10.88 -24.28 -9.15
C LYS A 216 -10.93 -23.65 -7.77
N TRP A 217 -11.79 -24.19 -6.91
CA TRP A 217 -11.89 -23.81 -5.50
C TRP A 217 -10.67 -24.29 -4.73
N VAL A 218 -9.97 -23.41 -4.02
CA VAL A 218 -8.71 -23.75 -3.33
C VAL A 218 -8.87 -23.63 -1.82
N SER A 219 -9.44 -22.54 -1.32
CA SER A 219 -9.74 -22.35 0.10
C SER A 219 -11.07 -21.63 0.24
N ALA A 220 -11.66 -21.73 1.42
CA ALA A 220 -12.98 -21.19 1.69
C ALA A 220 -13.16 -20.87 3.17
N GLU A 221 -13.77 -19.74 3.45
CA GLU A 221 -14.21 -19.28 4.76
C GLU A 221 -15.64 -18.76 4.67
N ASP A 222 -16.46 -19.10 5.66
CA ASP A 222 -17.83 -18.62 5.79
C ASP A 222 -17.89 -17.21 6.41
N THR A 223 -16.86 -16.76 7.10
CA THR A 223 -16.72 -15.35 7.51
C THR A 223 -16.73 -14.44 6.27
N PRO A 224 -17.70 -13.51 6.16
CA PRO A 224 -17.79 -12.61 5.01
C PRO A 224 -16.64 -11.62 5.01
N ARG A 225 -15.85 -11.61 3.93
CA ARG A 225 -14.75 -10.65 3.75
C ARG A 225 -14.78 -9.99 2.39
N THR A 226 -14.00 -8.92 2.28
CA THR A 226 -13.72 -8.25 1.01
C THR A 226 -12.84 -9.12 0.13
N ALA A 227 -13.16 -9.18 -1.16
CA ALA A 227 -12.46 -10.00 -2.15
C ALA A 227 -12.13 -9.20 -3.41
N LEU A 228 -10.95 -9.49 -3.96
CA LEU A 228 -10.61 -9.18 -5.34
C LEU A 228 -11.14 -10.30 -6.22
N ILE A 229 -11.95 -9.96 -7.23
CA ILE A 229 -12.40 -10.89 -8.27
C ILE A 229 -11.84 -10.48 -9.62
N ILE A 230 -11.47 -11.47 -10.43
CA ILE A 230 -11.10 -11.30 -11.82
C ILE A 230 -12.11 -12.07 -12.66
N ASP A 231 -12.85 -11.36 -13.54
CA ASP A 231 -13.87 -11.99 -14.37
C ASP A 231 -13.29 -12.76 -15.57
N ASN A 232 -14.15 -13.40 -16.37
CA ASN A 232 -13.71 -14.17 -17.55
C ASN A 232 -13.12 -13.29 -18.67
N ASN A 233 -13.24 -11.96 -18.58
CA ASN A 233 -12.65 -10.98 -19.51
C ASN A 233 -11.44 -10.27 -18.89
N ASP A 234 -10.85 -10.85 -17.83
CA ASP A 234 -9.69 -10.33 -17.11
C ASP A 234 -9.92 -8.94 -16.48
N ARG A 235 -11.17 -8.58 -16.16
CA ARG A 235 -11.48 -7.33 -15.44
C ARG A 235 -11.46 -7.59 -13.94
N ALA A 236 -10.67 -6.78 -13.23
CA ALA A 236 -10.59 -6.78 -11.78
C ALA A 236 -11.73 -5.97 -11.14
N GLN A 237 -12.29 -6.46 -10.04
CA GLN A 237 -13.23 -5.75 -9.18
C GLN A 237 -12.97 -6.09 -7.73
N ILE A 238 -13.20 -5.14 -6.83
CA ILE A 238 -13.18 -5.38 -5.38
C ILE A 238 -14.62 -5.40 -4.90
N ILE A 239 -15.05 -6.49 -4.27
CA ILE A 239 -16.41 -6.68 -3.76
C ILE A 239 -16.38 -7.03 -2.27
N THR A 240 -17.43 -6.69 -1.54
CA THR A 240 -17.57 -6.98 -0.11
C THR A 240 -18.50 -8.17 0.12
N ASN A 241 -18.56 -8.67 1.36
CA ASN A 241 -19.49 -9.72 1.79
C ASN A 241 -19.38 -11.01 0.98
N THR A 242 -18.16 -11.43 0.66
CA THR A 242 -17.88 -12.71 0.00
C THR A 242 -17.70 -13.78 1.08
N SER A 243 -18.62 -14.73 1.15
CA SER A 243 -18.71 -15.76 2.20
C SER A 243 -19.02 -17.11 1.56
N TYR A 244 -18.24 -18.14 1.90
CA TYR A 244 -18.44 -19.47 1.34
C TYR A 244 -19.63 -20.19 1.95
N SER A 245 -20.41 -20.84 1.10
CA SER A 245 -21.32 -21.91 1.48
C SER A 245 -21.20 -23.06 0.49
N GLY A 246 -21.17 -24.29 1.01
CA GLY A 246 -21.07 -25.48 0.19
C GLY A 246 -21.79 -26.66 0.78
N LYS A 247 -22.28 -27.56 -0.07
CA LYS A 247 -22.87 -28.83 0.34
C LYS A 247 -22.70 -29.92 -0.71
N VAL A 248 -22.66 -31.15 -0.23
CA VAL A 248 -22.73 -32.36 -1.05
C VAL A 248 -24.12 -32.95 -0.89
N ILE A 249 -24.78 -33.28 -2.00
CA ILE A 249 -26.08 -33.94 -2.03
C ILE A 249 -25.91 -35.32 -2.68
N ARG A 250 -26.32 -36.35 -1.96
CA ARG A 250 -26.34 -37.74 -2.42
C ARG A 250 -27.49 -37.98 -3.39
N SER A 251 -27.44 -39.10 -4.11
CA SER A 251 -28.52 -39.50 -5.02
C SER A 251 -29.86 -39.78 -4.34
N ASP A 252 -29.86 -40.05 -3.03
CA ASP A 252 -31.08 -40.23 -2.21
C ASP A 252 -31.59 -38.93 -1.58
N GLY A 253 -30.98 -37.78 -1.92
CA GLY A 253 -31.41 -36.46 -1.46
C GLY A 253 -30.83 -36.03 -0.11
N ILE A 254 -30.16 -36.93 0.64
CA ILE A 254 -29.47 -36.56 1.88
C ILE A 254 -28.31 -35.62 1.53
N SER A 255 -28.15 -34.55 2.31
CA SER A 255 -27.08 -33.57 2.12
C SER A 255 -26.27 -33.31 3.38
N ALA A 256 -24.99 -32.99 3.21
CA ALA A 256 -24.11 -32.52 4.27
C ALA A 256 -23.38 -31.25 3.82
N PRO A 257 -23.17 -30.26 4.73
CA PRO A 257 -22.39 -29.07 4.43
C PRO A 257 -20.92 -29.42 4.22
N ILE A 258 -20.26 -28.71 3.31
CA ILE A 258 -18.80 -28.73 3.18
C ILE A 258 -18.26 -27.74 4.20
N THR A 259 -17.45 -28.22 5.14
CA THR A 259 -16.98 -27.41 6.29
C THR A 259 -15.57 -26.86 6.10
N GLY A 260 -14.91 -27.22 5.00
CA GLY A 260 -13.59 -26.69 4.66
C GLY A 260 -13.08 -27.24 3.34
N LEU A 261 -12.09 -26.54 2.77
CA LEU A 261 -11.41 -26.91 1.54
C LEU A 261 -9.92 -27.06 1.80
N ASN A 262 -9.28 -28.09 1.23
CA ASN A 262 -7.83 -28.25 1.19
C ASN A 262 -7.12 -27.89 2.52
N ARG A 263 -7.53 -28.52 3.61
CA ARG A 263 -6.98 -28.30 4.95
C ARG A 263 -7.01 -29.54 5.79
N MET A 264 -6.43 -29.51 6.97
CA MET A 264 -6.57 -30.63 7.91
C MET A 264 -8.05 -30.91 8.24
N ARG A 265 -8.43 -32.19 8.20
CA ARG A 265 -9.76 -32.67 8.61
C ARG A 265 -9.84 -32.78 10.13
N LEU A 266 -10.75 -32.01 10.74
CA LEU A 266 -11.02 -32.02 12.19
C LEU A 266 -12.27 -32.85 12.51
N ALA A 267 -12.69 -32.82 13.77
CA ALA A 267 -13.85 -33.54 14.25
C ALA A 267 -15.13 -33.10 13.52
N ASN A 268 -15.94 -34.07 13.06
CA ASN A 268 -17.21 -33.87 12.33
C ASN A 268 -17.11 -33.18 10.97
N ASP A 269 -15.91 -32.84 10.49
CA ASP A 269 -15.74 -32.14 9.23
C ASP A 269 -16.08 -32.96 7.99
N LEU A 270 -16.58 -32.27 6.96
CA LEU A 270 -16.58 -32.72 5.57
C LEU A 270 -15.66 -31.80 4.75
N ILE A 271 -14.44 -32.26 4.49
CA ILE A 271 -13.45 -31.50 3.72
C ILE A 271 -13.55 -31.85 2.24
N TYR A 272 -13.56 -30.81 1.41
CA TYR A 272 -13.37 -30.92 -0.03
C TYR A 272 -11.88 -30.77 -0.34
N TYR A 273 -11.25 -31.84 -0.82
CA TYR A 273 -9.88 -31.80 -1.33
C TYR A 273 -9.84 -31.83 -2.84
N ASN A 274 -8.89 -31.09 -3.40
CA ASN A 274 -8.40 -31.28 -4.76
C ASN A 274 -6.87 -31.22 -4.78
N ASP A 275 -6.29 -31.37 -5.95
CA ASP A 275 -4.86 -31.37 -6.19
C ASP A 275 -4.14 -30.04 -5.88
N ALA A 276 -4.83 -28.98 -5.43
CA ALA A 276 -4.15 -27.81 -4.87
C ALA A 276 -3.64 -28.02 -3.44
N TYR A 277 -4.10 -29.05 -2.72
CA TYR A 277 -3.65 -29.31 -1.36
C TYR A 277 -2.25 -29.93 -1.29
N GLY A 278 -1.97 -30.88 -2.19
CA GLY A 278 -0.77 -31.72 -2.17
C GLY A 278 -0.98 -32.99 -2.99
N SER A 279 -0.12 -33.99 -2.80
CA SER A 279 -0.18 -35.27 -3.51
C SER A 279 -1.21 -36.26 -2.94
N SER A 280 -1.64 -36.07 -1.68
CA SER A 280 -2.69 -36.84 -1.00
C SER A 280 -3.41 -35.97 0.04
N THR A 281 -4.50 -36.48 0.62
CA THR A 281 -5.25 -35.76 1.66
C THR A 281 -4.50 -35.63 2.99
N ASP A 282 -3.47 -36.44 3.22
CA ASP A 282 -2.69 -36.52 4.47
C ASP A 282 -3.58 -36.73 5.72
N THR A 283 -4.71 -37.42 5.54
CA THR A 283 -5.65 -37.68 6.63
C THR A 283 -5.39 -39.02 7.31
N ASN A 284 -5.71 -39.08 8.60
CA ASN A 284 -5.66 -40.29 9.40
C ASN A 284 -6.79 -41.30 9.08
N ILE A 285 -6.76 -42.45 9.75
CA ILE A 285 -7.74 -43.54 9.61
C ILE A 285 -9.12 -43.25 10.24
N TYR A 286 -9.30 -42.15 10.97
CA TYR A 286 -10.53 -41.86 11.72
C TYR A 286 -11.65 -41.25 10.86
N GLY A 287 -11.75 -41.64 9.59
CA GLY A 287 -12.72 -41.06 8.67
C GLY A 287 -13.00 -41.91 7.44
N ILE A 288 -13.88 -41.42 6.58
CA ILE A 288 -14.19 -42.01 5.27
C ILE A 288 -13.83 -40.99 4.21
N GLU A 289 -13.23 -41.45 3.12
CA GLU A 289 -12.94 -40.62 1.96
C GLU A 289 -13.63 -41.18 0.72
N ALA A 290 -14.13 -40.29 -0.15
CA ALA A 290 -14.77 -40.65 -1.39
C ALA A 290 -14.20 -39.81 -2.54
N ARG A 291 -13.67 -40.47 -3.57
CA ARG A 291 -13.22 -39.79 -4.79
C ARG A 291 -14.39 -39.55 -5.72
N ILE A 292 -14.57 -38.31 -6.13
CA ILE A 292 -15.59 -37.88 -7.08
C ILE A 292 -14.93 -37.50 -8.40
N VAL A 293 -15.41 -38.10 -9.49
CA VAL A 293 -15.01 -37.77 -10.87
C VAL A 293 -16.28 -37.59 -11.69
N ASN A 294 -16.41 -36.48 -12.39
CA ASN A 294 -17.60 -36.16 -13.22
C ASN A 294 -18.92 -36.38 -12.45
N ASN A 295 -19.00 -35.85 -11.22
CA ASN A 295 -20.16 -35.97 -10.32
C ASN A 295 -20.54 -37.42 -9.94
N ARG A 296 -19.60 -38.36 -9.99
CA ARG A 296 -19.81 -39.76 -9.58
C ARG A 296 -18.76 -40.23 -8.60
N VAL A 297 -19.20 -41.05 -7.64
CA VAL A 297 -18.31 -41.73 -6.71
C VAL A 297 -17.52 -42.81 -7.46
N THR A 298 -16.20 -42.73 -7.42
CA THR A 298 -15.29 -43.67 -8.12
C THR A 298 -14.46 -44.51 -7.18
N GLU A 299 -14.27 -44.05 -5.95
CA GLU A 299 -13.50 -44.73 -4.91
C GLU A 299 -14.09 -44.37 -3.56
N ILE A 300 -14.10 -45.32 -2.61
CA ILE A 300 -14.43 -45.10 -1.22
C ILE A 300 -13.35 -45.77 -0.38
N SER A 301 -12.73 -45.02 0.53
CA SER A 301 -11.68 -45.51 1.43
C SER A 301 -12.05 -45.26 2.89
N LYS A 302 -11.70 -46.19 3.76
CA LYS A 302 -11.82 -46.07 5.23
C LYS A 302 -10.47 -45.92 5.93
N THR A 303 -9.38 -45.83 5.17
CA THR A 303 -8.01 -45.73 5.71
C THR A 303 -7.49 -44.29 5.70
N GLY A 304 -8.22 -43.36 5.09
CA GLY A 304 -7.73 -42.00 4.83
C GLY A 304 -6.63 -41.96 3.76
N ASN A 305 -6.03 -40.77 3.63
CA ASN A 305 -4.86 -40.49 2.80
C ASN A 305 -5.01 -40.85 1.30
N LEU A 306 -6.18 -40.67 0.71
CA LEU A 306 -6.35 -40.86 -0.73
C LEU A 306 -5.44 -39.92 -1.52
N ALA A 307 -4.82 -40.46 -2.58
CA ALA A 307 -4.05 -39.67 -3.53
C ALA A 307 -4.93 -38.59 -4.18
N LEU A 308 -4.41 -37.38 -4.33
CA LEU A 308 -5.06 -36.27 -5.02
C LEU A 308 -4.56 -36.23 -6.46
N ARG A 309 -5.49 -36.06 -7.39
CA ARG A 309 -5.23 -36.11 -8.84
C ARG A 309 -5.88 -34.93 -9.53
N PRO A 310 -5.27 -34.39 -10.60
CA PRO A 310 -5.90 -33.35 -11.40
C PRO A 310 -7.31 -33.73 -11.86
N ASN A 311 -8.20 -32.74 -11.88
CA ASN A 311 -9.61 -32.89 -12.30
C ASN A 311 -10.41 -33.90 -11.46
N THR A 312 -9.99 -34.18 -10.23
CA THR A 312 -10.74 -35.01 -9.28
C THR A 312 -10.97 -34.28 -7.97
N VAL A 313 -11.98 -34.72 -7.23
CA VAL A 313 -12.26 -34.25 -5.87
C VAL A 313 -12.18 -35.44 -4.93
N VAL A 314 -11.63 -35.24 -3.75
CA VAL A 314 -11.78 -36.18 -2.64
C VAL A 314 -12.60 -35.50 -1.54
N LEU A 315 -13.76 -36.07 -1.24
CA LEU A 315 -14.55 -35.70 -0.06
C LEU A 315 -14.05 -36.51 1.11
N SER A 316 -13.70 -35.87 2.22
CA SER A 316 -13.11 -36.51 3.38
C SER A 316 -13.89 -36.16 4.64
N GLY A 317 -14.54 -37.16 5.22
CA GLY A 317 -15.49 -37.00 6.32
C GLY A 317 -14.97 -37.62 7.61
N ASN A 318 -15.10 -36.91 8.72
CA ASN A 318 -14.93 -37.43 10.09
C ASN A 318 -16.27 -37.38 10.83
N GLY A 319 -16.46 -38.20 11.87
CA GLY A 319 -17.63 -38.12 12.75
C GLY A 319 -18.97 -38.18 12.00
N THR A 320 -19.82 -37.18 12.18
CA THR A 320 -21.11 -37.07 11.46
C THR A 320 -20.96 -37.07 9.94
N SER A 321 -19.92 -36.42 9.42
CA SER A 321 -19.62 -36.39 8.00
C SER A 321 -19.09 -37.71 7.45
N ALA A 322 -18.39 -38.51 8.28
CA ALA A 322 -18.05 -39.88 7.92
C ALA A 322 -19.31 -40.75 7.76
N MET A 323 -20.28 -40.63 8.68
CA MET A 323 -21.57 -41.34 8.57
C MET A 323 -22.34 -40.93 7.31
N PHE A 324 -22.30 -39.65 6.93
CA PHE A 324 -22.84 -39.18 5.66
C PHE A 324 -22.19 -39.86 4.45
N LEU A 325 -20.85 -39.93 4.41
CA LEU A 325 -20.10 -40.57 3.32
C LEU A 325 -20.27 -42.09 3.30
N GLN A 326 -20.51 -42.74 4.44
CA GLN A 326 -20.73 -44.19 4.53
C GLN A 326 -21.90 -44.67 3.68
N GLY A 327 -22.93 -43.85 3.46
CA GLY A 327 -24.05 -44.23 2.62
C GLY A 327 -23.87 -43.92 1.13
N LEU A 328 -22.72 -43.38 0.71
CA LEU A 328 -22.37 -43.32 -0.71
C LEU A 328 -22.17 -44.74 -1.27
N LYS A 329 -22.51 -44.90 -2.54
CA LYS A 329 -22.30 -46.14 -3.29
C LYS A 329 -21.38 -45.85 -4.48
N LEU A 330 -20.50 -46.80 -4.82
CA LEU A 330 -19.68 -46.70 -6.02
C LEU A 330 -20.58 -46.51 -7.26
N GLY A 331 -20.18 -45.60 -8.14
CA GLY A 331 -20.91 -45.22 -9.35
C GLY A 331 -22.09 -44.27 -9.13
N ALA A 332 -22.54 -44.06 -7.88
CA ALA A 332 -23.65 -43.16 -7.58
C ALA A 332 -23.32 -41.71 -7.96
N LYS A 333 -24.35 -40.98 -8.42
CA LYS A 333 -24.23 -39.54 -8.66
C LYS A 333 -24.20 -38.79 -7.33
N VAL A 334 -23.36 -37.76 -7.27
CA VAL A 334 -23.37 -36.75 -6.21
C VAL A 334 -23.48 -35.37 -6.85
N LYS A 335 -24.17 -34.46 -6.19
CA LYS A 335 -24.21 -33.05 -6.59
C LYS A 335 -23.43 -32.23 -5.57
N ILE A 336 -22.40 -31.55 -6.01
CA ILE A 336 -21.64 -30.60 -5.19
C ILE A 336 -22.14 -29.21 -5.56
N GLN A 337 -22.60 -28.44 -4.57
CA GLN A 337 -23.03 -27.06 -4.74
C GLN A 337 -22.14 -26.17 -3.88
N GLN A 338 -21.60 -25.10 -4.46
CA GLN A 338 -20.71 -24.17 -3.79
C GLN A 338 -21.04 -22.76 -4.28
N SER A 339 -20.93 -21.78 -3.40
CA SER A 339 -21.17 -20.37 -3.68
C SER A 339 -20.40 -19.51 -2.69
N PHE A 340 -19.95 -18.34 -3.13
CA PHE A 340 -19.41 -17.26 -2.33
C PHE A 340 -20.49 -16.28 -1.82
N GLY A 341 -21.78 -16.61 -2.00
CA GLY A 341 -22.90 -15.75 -1.63
C GLY A 341 -23.04 -14.51 -2.51
N ARG A 342 -22.20 -14.40 -3.56
CA ARG A 342 -22.10 -13.27 -4.48
C ARG A 342 -22.06 -13.82 -5.90
N THR A 343 -23.07 -13.47 -6.70
CA THR A 343 -23.15 -13.88 -8.12
C THR A 343 -21.90 -13.51 -8.90
N GLU A 344 -21.35 -12.32 -8.65
CA GLU A 344 -20.16 -11.81 -9.32
C GLU A 344 -18.93 -12.67 -9.04
N ALA A 345 -18.78 -13.15 -7.79
CA ALA A 345 -17.71 -14.07 -7.40
C ALA A 345 -17.94 -15.49 -7.93
N ASP A 346 -19.18 -15.98 -7.91
CA ASP A 346 -19.54 -17.32 -8.35
C ASP A 346 -19.26 -17.56 -9.84
N TYR A 347 -19.34 -16.50 -10.66
CA TYR A 347 -19.03 -16.55 -12.10
C TYR A 347 -17.62 -16.05 -12.45
N ALA A 348 -16.84 -15.59 -11.47
CA ALA A 348 -15.49 -15.09 -11.68
C ALA A 348 -14.53 -16.22 -12.14
N LYS A 349 -13.44 -15.82 -12.77
CA LYS A 349 -12.33 -16.72 -13.13
C LYS A 349 -11.41 -16.92 -11.92
N HIS A 350 -11.12 -15.84 -11.20
CA HIS A 350 -10.35 -15.85 -9.96
C HIS A 350 -11.10 -15.10 -8.85
N VAL A 351 -10.98 -15.58 -7.62
CA VAL A 351 -11.47 -14.93 -6.40
C VAL A 351 -10.37 -14.99 -5.36
N LEU A 352 -10.09 -13.86 -4.71
CA LEU A 352 -9.08 -13.70 -3.68
C LEU A 352 -9.68 -12.86 -2.54
N GLY A 353 -10.35 -13.54 -1.61
CA GLY A 353 -10.91 -12.99 -0.37
C GLY A 353 -9.85 -12.88 0.70
N VAL A 354 -9.55 -11.65 1.12
CA VAL A 354 -8.50 -11.36 2.12
C VAL A 354 -9.02 -10.33 3.12
N GLY A 355 -9.12 -9.07 2.69
CA GLY A 355 -9.67 -7.98 3.50
C GLY A 355 -8.71 -7.44 4.57
N PRO A 356 -9.10 -6.37 5.27
CA PRO A 356 -10.39 -5.70 5.17
C PRO A 356 -10.52 -4.79 3.93
N LEU A 357 -11.74 -4.32 3.68
CA LEU A 357 -11.97 -3.10 2.88
C LEU A 357 -11.22 -1.93 3.52
N LEU A 358 -10.67 -1.06 2.67
CA LEU A 358 -9.98 0.17 3.08
C LEU A 358 -10.68 1.42 2.56
N VAL A 359 -11.14 1.38 1.30
CA VAL A 359 -11.73 2.52 0.61
C VAL A 359 -12.97 2.05 -0.15
N ASP A 360 -14.06 2.82 -0.03
CA ASP A 360 -15.34 2.60 -0.68
C ASP A 360 -15.81 3.91 -1.33
N ASN A 361 -15.93 3.94 -2.66
CA ASN A 361 -16.32 5.12 -3.45
C ASN A 361 -15.47 6.36 -3.15
N GLY A 362 -14.15 6.18 -3.05
CA GLY A 362 -13.17 7.22 -2.76
C GLY A 362 -13.15 7.73 -1.31
N VAL A 363 -13.92 7.09 -0.42
CA VAL A 363 -14.02 7.43 1.01
C VAL A 363 -13.42 6.32 1.87
N GLN A 364 -12.75 6.69 2.95
CA GLN A 364 -12.17 5.74 3.89
C GLN A 364 -13.26 4.87 4.53
N SER A 365 -13.11 3.55 4.46
CA SER A 365 -14.05 2.55 4.98
C SER A 365 -13.29 1.32 5.45
N VAL A 366 -12.57 1.47 6.57
CA VAL A 366 -11.74 0.38 7.15
C VAL A 366 -12.65 -0.59 7.92
N GLN A 367 -12.89 -1.78 7.36
CA GLN A 367 -13.89 -2.75 7.86
C GLN A 367 -13.27 -3.91 8.65
N THR A 368 -12.41 -3.64 9.64
CA THR A 368 -11.74 -4.70 10.42
C THR A 368 -12.70 -5.52 11.29
N ALA A 369 -13.59 -4.85 12.02
CA ALA A 369 -14.49 -5.52 12.97
C ALA A 369 -15.56 -6.38 12.28
N SER A 370 -16.17 -5.86 11.20
CA SER A 370 -17.20 -6.60 10.45
C SER A 370 -16.64 -7.74 9.60
N GLU A 371 -15.35 -7.69 9.24
CA GLU A 371 -14.66 -8.75 8.51
C GLU A 371 -13.84 -9.68 9.42
N GLU A 372 -13.98 -9.53 10.74
CA GLU A 372 -13.29 -10.31 11.79
C GLU A 372 -11.77 -10.41 11.53
N ILE A 373 -11.14 -9.26 11.31
CA ILE A 373 -9.70 -9.16 11.10
C ILE A 373 -9.01 -9.10 12.46
N ALA A 374 -8.09 -10.03 12.68
CA ALA A 374 -7.36 -10.17 13.94
C ALA A 374 -6.55 -8.92 14.31
N ASP A 375 -6.36 -8.72 15.62
CA ASP A 375 -5.72 -7.53 16.18
C ASP A 375 -4.26 -7.34 15.76
N ASP A 376 -3.53 -8.42 15.55
CA ASP A 376 -2.14 -8.38 15.06
C ASP A 376 -2.02 -7.79 13.65
N ILE A 377 -3.11 -7.84 12.88
CA ILE A 377 -3.24 -7.19 11.56
C ILE A 377 -3.88 -5.81 11.71
N SER A 378 -4.96 -5.69 12.50
CA SER A 378 -5.82 -4.51 12.51
C SER A 378 -5.27 -3.36 13.36
N VAL A 379 -4.43 -3.65 14.36
CA VAL A 379 -3.93 -2.65 15.32
C VAL A 379 -2.49 -2.25 15.02
N GLY A 380 -2.23 -0.95 15.07
CA GLY A 380 -0.88 -0.40 14.99
C GLY A 380 -0.30 -0.33 13.57
N ARG A 381 0.97 0.09 13.50
CA ARG A 381 1.70 0.25 12.25
C ARG A 381 2.48 -1.01 11.94
N SER A 382 2.41 -1.43 10.68
CA SER A 382 3.15 -2.58 10.15
C SER A 382 3.51 -2.31 8.69
N PRO A 383 4.46 -3.06 8.11
CA PRO A 383 4.54 -3.21 6.66
C PRO A 383 3.17 -3.64 6.11
N ARG A 384 2.77 -3.12 4.95
CA ARG A 384 1.43 -3.35 4.38
C ARG A 384 1.52 -3.69 2.90
N THR A 385 0.61 -4.55 2.44
CA THR A 385 0.31 -4.75 1.03
C THR A 385 -1.16 -4.43 0.78
N ALA A 386 -1.45 -3.69 -0.28
CA ALA A 386 -2.80 -3.31 -0.65
C ALA A 386 -2.99 -3.30 -2.17
N ILE A 387 -4.23 -3.46 -2.58
CA ILE A 387 -4.65 -3.28 -3.96
C ILE A 387 -5.88 -2.38 -4.01
N GLY A 388 -5.96 -1.57 -5.05
CA GLY A 388 -7.09 -0.72 -5.30
C GLY A 388 -7.33 -0.46 -6.78
N ILE A 389 -8.53 0.05 -7.07
CA ILE A 389 -8.99 0.35 -8.42
C ILE A 389 -9.49 1.79 -8.42
N ARG A 390 -8.99 2.59 -9.36
CA ARG A 390 -9.46 3.97 -9.62
C ARG A 390 -10.77 3.95 -10.39
N ALA A 391 -11.50 5.07 -10.39
CA ALA A 391 -12.74 5.21 -11.15
C ALA A 391 -12.58 5.00 -12.67
N ASP A 392 -11.38 5.21 -13.23
CA ASP A 392 -11.06 4.95 -14.63
C ASP A 392 -10.68 3.50 -14.94
N GLY A 393 -10.66 2.62 -13.93
CA GLY A 393 -10.26 1.22 -14.04
C GLY A 393 -8.75 0.96 -13.90
N THR A 394 -7.93 1.98 -13.63
CA THR A 394 -6.52 1.79 -13.30
C THR A 394 -6.39 0.98 -12.01
N ILE A 395 -5.62 -0.10 -12.04
CA ILE A 395 -5.29 -0.89 -10.85
C ILE A 395 -4.03 -0.29 -10.22
N VAL A 396 -4.08 -0.07 -8.90
CA VAL A 396 -2.99 0.42 -8.08
C VAL A 396 -2.66 -0.64 -7.04
N ILE A 397 -1.48 -1.24 -7.14
CA ILE A 397 -0.94 -2.17 -6.15
C ILE A 397 0.14 -1.43 -5.37
N LEU A 398 0.13 -1.59 -4.05
CA LEU A 398 1.01 -0.86 -3.15
C LEU A 398 1.59 -1.79 -2.10
N VAL A 399 2.90 -1.68 -1.90
CA VAL A 399 3.64 -2.26 -0.78
C VAL A 399 4.28 -1.12 -0.01
N VAL A 400 4.20 -1.16 1.32
CA VAL A 400 4.83 -0.22 2.24
C VAL A 400 5.73 -1.02 3.17
N ASP A 401 7.02 -0.69 3.19
CA ASP A 401 7.95 -1.30 4.14
C ASP A 401 7.66 -0.81 5.56
N GLY A 402 8.19 -1.49 6.57
CA GLY A 402 7.97 -1.10 7.96
C GLY A 402 8.94 -1.79 8.91
N ARG A 403 8.81 -1.50 10.22
CA ARG A 403 9.65 -2.06 11.29
C ARG A 403 11.14 -1.74 11.13
N SER A 404 11.48 -0.65 10.43
CA SER A 404 12.85 -0.20 10.25
C SER A 404 12.99 1.29 10.56
N SER A 405 14.23 1.78 10.64
CA SER A 405 14.47 3.23 10.77
C SER A 405 14.21 4.01 9.48
N SER A 406 14.15 3.32 8.33
CA SER A 406 13.86 3.93 7.02
C SER A 406 12.37 3.99 6.72
N SER A 407 11.58 3.04 7.26
CA SER A 407 10.14 2.95 7.07
C SER A 407 9.45 2.47 8.36
N SER A 408 8.47 3.24 8.86
CA SER A 408 7.74 2.87 10.08
C SER A 408 6.58 1.92 9.80
N GLY A 409 6.14 1.81 8.55
CA GLY A 409 4.92 1.12 8.16
C GLY A 409 3.69 2.00 8.38
N MET A 410 2.51 1.50 8.03
CA MET A 410 1.25 2.24 8.17
C MET A 410 0.25 1.48 9.04
N SER A 411 -0.60 2.21 9.75
CA SER A 411 -1.88 1.67 10.22
C SER A 411 -2.83 1.48 9.03
N LEU A 412 -3.90 0.69 9.21
CA LEU A 412 -4.90 0.52 8.14
C LEU A 412 -5.59 1.85 7.77
N ASP A 413 -5.78 2.76 8.73
CA ASP A 413 -6.32 4.10 8.48
C ASP A 413 -5.36 5.02 7.72
N GLU A 414 -4.06 4.95 8.01
CA GLU A 414 -3.02 5.65 7.25
C GLU A 414 -2.95 5.11 5.82
N LEU A 415 -2.99 3.80 5.65
CA LEU A 415 -2.99 3.12 4.37
C LEU A 415 -4.22 3.48 3.53
N ALA A 416 -5.42 3.48 4.12
CA ALA A 416 -6.65 3.88 3.44
C ALA A 416 -6.59 5.34 2.95
N ARG A 417 -6.14 6.27 3.81
CA ARG A 417 -5.92 7.67 3.42
C ARG A 417 -4.86 7.80 2.32
N TYR A 418 -3.83 6.97 2.34
CA TYR A 418 -2.80 6.93 1.30
C TYR A 418 -3.38 6.45 -0.05
N MET A 419 -4.20 5.40 -0.06
CA MET A 419 -4.89 4.92 -1.27
C MET A 419 -5.82 6.00 -1.86
N ILE A 420 -6.56 6.74 -1.02
CA ILE A 420 -7.38 7.89 -1.46
C ILE A 420 -6.50 9.00 -2.06
N ARG A 421 -5.32 9.26 -1.48
CA ARG A 421 -4.35 10.22 -2.03
C ARG A 421 -3.89 9.81 -3.44
N LEU A 422 -3.78 8.51 -3.69
CA LEU A 422 -3.52 7.92 -5.01
C LEU A 422 -4.74 7.85 -5.93
N LYS A 423 -5.85 8.51 -5.56
CA LYS A 423 -7.11 8.57 -6.34
C LYS A 423 -7.80 7.23 -6.54
N VAL A 424 -7.52 6.27 -5.66
CA VAL A 424 -8.20 4.98 -5.64
C VAL A 424 -9.64 5.18 -5.18
N ASP A 425 -10.58 4.56 -5.90
CA ASP A 425 -12.01 4.61 -5.61
C ASP A 425 -12.43 3.44 -4.71
N ARG A 426 -11.85 2.25 -4.94
CA ARG A 426 -12.09 1.08 -4.10
C ARG A 426 -10.78 0.38 -3.78
N ALA A 427 -10.54 0.05 -2.51
CA ALA A 427 -9.29 -0.56 -2.06
C ALA A 427 -9.51 -1.61 -0.97
N MET A 428 -8.65 -2.61 -0.95
CA MET A 428 -8.60 -3.62 0.11
C MET A 428 -7.16 -3.90 0.55
N ASN A 429 -7.01 -4.32 1.79
CA ASN A 429 -5.77 -4.77 2.38
C ASN A 429 -5.51 -6.25 2.04
N PHE A 430 -4.25 -6.60 1.86
CA PHE A 430 -3.74 -7.97 1.76
C PHE A 430 -2.88 -8.31 3.01
N ASP A 431 -2.37 -9.54 3.09
CA ASP A 431 -1.44 -9.90 4.16
C ASP A 431 -0.26 -8.93 4.23
N GLY A 432 0.22 -8.66 5.44
CA GLY A 432 1.19 -7.61 5.73
C GLY A 432 2.36 -8.12 6.55
N GLY A 433 2.99 -7.21 7.30
CA GLY A 433 4.13 -7.57 8.15
C GLY A 433 5.28 -8.15 7.33
N GLY A 434 5.91 -9.21 7.84
CA GLY A 434 7.03 -9.87 7.16
C GLY A 434 6.65 -10.53 5.83
N SER A 435 5.36 -10.67 5.52
CA SER A 435 4.90 -11.14 4.22
C SER A 435 4.90 -10.03 3.16
N SER A 436 4.97 -8.74 3.54
CA SER A 436 4.84 -7.63 2.58
C SER A 436 6.03 -7.60 1.63
N GLU A 437 5.75 -7.89 0.36
CA GLU A 437 6.79 -8.07 -0.63
C GLU A 437 6.29 -7.70 -2.03
N MET A 438 7.17 -7.10 -2.82
CA MET A 438 6.97 -6.83 -4.24
C MET A 438 8.17 -7.33 -5.04
N VAL A 439 7.87 -8.12 -6.08
CA VAL A 439 8.83 -8.58 -7.08
C VAL A 439 8.52 -7.89 -8.40
N VAL A 440 9.54 -7.34 -9.06
CA VAL A 440 9.43 -6.73 -10.39
C VAL A 440 10.57 -7.23 -11.26
N ASN A 441 10.26 -7.77 -12.44
CA ASN A 441 11.23 -8.32 -13.38
C ASN A 441 12.16 -9.38 -12.74
N GLY A 442 11.66 -10.14 -11.77
CA GLY A 442 12.40 -11.19 -11.06
C GLY A 442 13.15 -10.72 -9.82
N ASP A 443 13.25 -9.42 -9.57
CA ASP A 443 13.95 -8.87 -8.41
C ASP A 443 12.98 -8.45 -7.31
N VAL A 444 13.30 -8.76 -6.05
CA VAL A 444 12.63 -8.18 -4.87
C VAL A 444 13.01 -6.71 -4.80
N VAL A 445 12.03 -5.81 -4.91
CA VAL A 445 12.29 -4.36 -5.00
C VAL A 445 12.16 -3.62 -3.67
N ASN A 446 11.50 -4.21 -2.69
CA ASN A 446 11.36 -3.65 -1.34
C ASN A 446 12.32 -4.31 -0.34
N ALA A 447 12.27 -3.90 0.93
CA ALA A 447 13.07 -4.48 2.01
C ALA A 447 12.18 -5.31 2.96
N PRO A 448 12.04 -6.64 2.75
CA PRO A 448 11.27 -7.51 3.63
C PRO A 448 11.64 -7.34 5.10
N SER A 449 10.63 -7.17 5.97
CA SER A 449 10.89 -6.78 7.37
C SER A 449 11.56 -7.86 8.22
N ASP A 450 11.55 -9.11 7.74
CA ASP A 450 12.18 -10.25 8.41
C ASP A 450 13.67 -10.41 8.01
N GLY A 451 14.18 -9.55 7.12
CA GLY A 451 15.55 -9.58 6.59
C GLY A 451 15.67 -10.30 5.25
N ASP A 452 14.90 -11.38 5.08
CA ASP A 452 14.80 -12.18 3.84
C ASP A 452 13.32 -12.34 3.42
N GLU A 453 13.08 -12.85 2.21
CA GLU A 453 11.73 -13.22 1.74
C GLU A 453 11.08 -14.22 2.71
N ARG A 454 9.86 -13.91 3.16
CA ARG A 454 9.08 -14.84 3.99
C ARG A 454 8.36 -15.84 3.09
N PRO A 455 8.48 -17.16 3.34
CA PRO A 455 7.66 -18.13 2.62
C PRO A 455 6.16 -17.93 2.89
N ILE A 456 5.39 -17.67 1.83
CA ILE A 456 3.94 -17.44 1.83
C ILE A 456 3.20 -18.53 1.06
N ARG A 457 1.88 -18.64 1.25
CA ARG A 457 1.04 -19.63 0.54
C ARG A 457 0.43 -19.11 -0.75
N VAL A 458 0.16 -17.81 -0.82
CA VAL A 458 -0.54 -17.20 -1.96
C VAL A 458 0.07 -15.84 -2.28
N GLY A 459 0.43 -15.65 -3.55
CA GLY A 459 0.80 -14.37 -4.13
C GLY A 459 -0.20 -13.93 -5.19
N LEU A 460 0.00 -12.74 -5.75
CA LEU A 460 -0.75 -12.23 -6.89
C LEU A 460 0.23 -11.76 -7.96
N GLY A 461 0.21 -12.44 -9.12
CA GLY A 461 1.08 -12.13 -10.25
C GLY A 461 0.40 -11.26 -11.31
N ILE A 462 1.20 -10.45 -11.99
CA ILE A 462 0.83 -9.64 -13.16
C ILE A 462 1.40 -10.33 -14.41
N PHE A 463 0.53 -10.58 -15.39
CA PHE A 463 0.85 -11.29 -16.63
C PHE A 463 0.47 -10.45 -17.84
N GLY A 464 1.27 -10.52 -18.91
CA GLY A 464 0.84 -10.08 -20.24
C GLY A 464 -0.26 -11.01 -20.79
N ARG A 465 -1.20 -10.45 -21.54
CA ARG A 465 -2.28 -11.18 -22.23
C ARG A 465 -1.85 -11.78 -23.56
#